data_AF-A0A497E520-F1
#
_entry.id   AF-A0A497E520-F1
#
_cell.length_a   1.000
_cell.length_b   1.000
_cell.length_c   1.000
_cell.angle_alpha   90.00
_cell.angle_beta   90.00
_cell.angle_gamma   90.00
#
_symmetry.space_group_name_H-M   'P 1'
#
loop_
_entity.id
_entity.type
_entity.pdbx_description
1 polymer ?
#
loop_
_entity_poly.entity_id
_entity_poly.type
_entity_poly.pdbx_seq_one_letter_code
_entity_poly.pdbx_strand_id
1 'polypeptide(L)'
;MKVLKMSSKHVMKVRQNLSQRLKQIGKMKLGQFLSLSEDKFESYLREVEADPLFQELKDKYHLIGYKRFRDVSERPSSLALKEELVPQQDDGIDVESLLETSPEVLAILKKVGNAVGLKQFTDFLYKGTLKISQIAQRCSLSPEEVRIFKDFINKFQIQSLFASSSSFMAPSTSSRFFKIASIEKGENGLLICPLDKESYLIKGRYFINYSRFEKLIAERKFTEDKINKISAFFKKLDLINRRTTALYQVLYQLKEIQRKFFETGNPEDLVPLTQSELANRIGICVSTVSRAIAKKSILTPQGEEKPLKFFFSKRRVENLLSKILTQERKWIKEGILSKPFSDEEIRKMLKKRYGIEMSRRTVCKYRKMLKVPSSYQRG
;
A
#
# COMPACT_ATOMS: atom_id res chain seq x y z
N MET A 1 9.07 6.82 -48.51
CA MET A 1 7.66 6.80 -48.01
C MET A 1 7.21 5.41 -47.53
N LYS A 2 7.80 4.84 -46.46
CA LYS A 2 7.42 3.49 -45.99
C LYS A 2 7.36 3.30 -44.46
N VAL A 3 7.26 4.38 -43.68
CA VAL A 3 7.37 4.31 -42.20
C VAL A 3 6.05 4.66 -41.45
N LEU A 4 5.00 5.14 -42.13
CA LEU A 4 3.78 5.62 -41.44
C LEU A 4 2.56 4.68 -41.43
N LYS A 5 2.67 3.42 -41.88
CA LYS A 5 1.52 2.47 -41.91
C LYS A 5 1.49 1.38 -40.83
N MET A 6 2.49 1.30 -39.93
CA MET A 6 2.54 0.24 -38.90
C MET A 6 1.92 0.61 -37.53
N SER A 7 1.51 1.85 -37.30
CA SER A 7 0.97 2.31 -36.00
C SER A 7 -0.52 1.98 -35.77
N SER A 8 -1.35 1.96 -36.82
CA SER A 8 -2.82 1.81 -36.67
C SER A 8 -3.28 0.39 -36.29
N LYS A 9 -2.65 -0.66 -36.85
CA LYS A 9 -3.02 -2.06 -36.56
C LYS A 9 -2.66 -2.50 -35.13
N HIS A 10 -1.56 -1.98 -34.57
CA HIS A 10 -1.15 -2.31 -33.19
C HIS A 10 -2.09 -1.63 -32.17
N VAL A 11 -2.44 -0.36 -32.39
CA VAL A 11 -3.39 0.38 -31.54
C VAL A 11 -4.80 -0.22 -31.61
N MET A 12 -5.26 -0.66 -32.79
CA MET A 12 -6.55 -1.36 -32.93
C MET A 12 -6.55 -2.74 -32.24
N LYS A 13 -5.46 -3.50 -32.32
CA LYS A 13 -5.35 -4.83 -31.70
C LYS A 13 -5.26 -4.73 -30.16
N VAL A 14 -4.60 -3.70 -29.64
CA VAL A 14 -4.59 -3.36 -28.21
C VAL A 14 -5.99 -2.94 -27.73
N ARG A 15 -6.69 -2.08 -28.48
CA ARG A 15 -8.10 -1.70 -28.19
C ARG A 15 -9.07 -2.89 -28.22
N GLN A 16 -8.92 -3.81 -29.18
CA GLN A 16 -9.76 -5.02 -29.26
C GLN A 16 -9.50 -6.00 -28.10
N ASN A 17 -8.23 -6.20 -27.71
CA ASN A 17 -7.89 -7.05 -26.56
C ASN A 17 -8.34 -6.45 -25.23
N LEU A 18 -8.26 -5.13 -25.06
CA LEU A 18 -8.82 -4.41 -23.91
C LEU A 18 -10.35 -4.52 -23.87
N SER A 19 -11.03 -4.35 -24.99
CA SER A 19 -12.50 -4.53 -25.15
C SER A 19 -12.98 -5.94 -24.79
N GLN A 20 -12.25 -6.99 -25.20
CA GLN A 20 -12.56 -8.37 -24.80
C GLN A 20 -12.33 -8.61 -23.29
N ARG A 21 -11.27 -8.05 -22.71
CA ARG A 21 -11.03 -8.09 -21.26
C ARG A 21 -12.12 -7.33 -20.48
N LEU A 22 -12.63 -6.23 -21.02
CA LEU A 22 -13.75 -5.46 -20.45
C LEU A 22 -15.07 -6.22 -20.46
N LYS A 23 -15.35 -7.01 -21.52
CA LYS A 23 -16.47 -7.95 -21.55
C LYS A 23 -16.33 -9.02 -20.47
N GLN A 24 -15.11 -9.43 -20.13
CA GLN A 24 -14.86 -10.33 -19.00
C GLN A 24 -15.03 -9.61 -17.65
N ILE A 25 -14.57 -8.36 -17.50
CA ILE A 25 -14.71 -7.56 -16.26
C ILE A 25 -16.19 -7.30 -15.93
N GLY A 26 -17.02 -7.01 -16.92
CA GLY A 26 -18.48 -6.90 -16.74
C GLY A 26 -19.16 -8.21 -16.31
N LYS A 27 -18.49 -9.36 -16.47
CA LYS A 27 -18.93 -10.69 -16.01
C LYS A 27 -18.23 -11.14 -14.72
N MET A 28 -17.29 -10.36 -14.17
CA MET A 28 -16.52 -10.77 -12.99
C MET A 28 -17.41 -10.77 -11.75
N LYS A 29 -17.32 -11.86 -10.97
CA LYS A 29 -17.90 -11.90 -9.62
C LYS A 29 -17.19 -10.86 -8.75
N LEU A 30 -17.93 -10.24 -7.82
CA LEU A 30 -17.42 -9.22 -6.87
C LEU A 30 -16.06 -9.58 -6.25
N GLY A 31 -15.84 -10.85 -5.88
CA GLY A 31 -14.57 -11.31 -5.30
C GLY A 31 -13.35 -11.18 -6.22
N GLN A 32 -13.51 -11.42 -7.52
CA GLN A 32 -12.42 -11.25 -8.49
C GLN A 32 -12.16 -9.76 -8.74
N PHE A 33 -13.23 -8.95 -8.80
CA PHE A 33 -13.12 -7.50 -8.98
C PHE A 33 -12.41 -6.82 -7.80
N LEU A 34 -12.69 -7.24 -6.56
CA LEU A 34 -12.00 -6.78 -5.35
C LEU A 34 -10.51 -7.16 -5.30
N SER A 35 -10.08 -8.12 -6.11
CA SER A 35 -8.70 -8.63 -6.12
C SER A 35 -7.85 -8.04 -7.26
N LEU A 36 -8.42 -7.19 -8.12
CA LEU A 36 -7.68 -6.44 -9.15
C LEU A 36 -6.60 -5.56 -8.50
N SER A 37 -5.45 -5.40 -9.17
CA SER A 37 -4.43 -4.42 -8.78
C SER A 37 -4.94 -2.99 -8.94
N GLU A 38 -4.33 -2.04 -8.23
CA GLU A 38 -4.76 -0.63 -8.30
C GLU A 38 -4.60 -0.05 -9.70
N ASP A 39 -3.46 -0.24 -10.38
CA ASP A 39 -3.26 0.29 -11.74
C ASP A 39 -4.33 -0.18 -12.73
N LYS A 40 -4.75 -1.44 -12.60
CA LYS A 40 -5.81 -2.03 -13.45
C LYS A 40 -7.17 -1.47 -13.09
N PHE A 41 -7.41 -1.22 -11.81
CA PHE A 41 -8.64 -0.62 -11.35
C PHE A 41 -8.75 0.83 -11.79
N GLU A 42 -7.68 1.62 -11.69
CA GLU A 42 -7.64 3.01 -12.16
C GLU A 42 -7.80 3.12 -13.66
N SER A 43 -7.13 2.24 -14.42
CA SER A 43 -7.33 2.15 -15.88
C SER A 43 -8.79 1.86 -16.22
N TYR A 44 -9.42 0.93 -15.49
CA TYR A 44 -10.83 0.60 -15.65
C TYR A 44 -11.75 1.79 -15.32
N LEU A 45 -11.45 2.57 -14.28
CA LEU A 45 -12.22 3.78 -13.95
C LEU A 45 -12.13 4.83 -15.05
N ARG A 46 -10.92 5.11 -15.56
CA ARG A 46 -10.71 6.05 -16.67
C ARG A 46 -11.51 5.64 -17.91
N GLU A 47 -11.54 4.35 -18.22
CA GLU A 47 -12.32 3.83 -19.34
C GLU A 47 -13.83 3.95 -19.13
N VAL A 48 -14.33 3.69 -17.91
CA VAL A 48 -15.76 3.86 -17.58
C VAL A 48 -16.18 5.32 -17.64
N GLU A 49 -15.34 6.25 -17.16
CA GLU A 49 -15.64 7.69 -17.19
C GLU A 49 -15.50 8.29 -18.60
N ALA A 50 -14.68 7.68 -19.47
CA ALA A 50 -14.54 8.06 -20.87
C ALA A 50 -15.67 7.51 -21.78
N ASP A 51 -16.52 6.62 -21.29
CA ASP A 51 -17.65 6.08 -22.05
C ASP A 51 -18.65 7.22 -22.38
N PRO A 52 -19.05 7.42 -23.64
CA PRO A 52 -20.05 8.44 -24.00
C PRO A 52 -21.36 8.28 -23.23
N LEU A 53 -21.73 7.05 -22.86
CA LEU A 53 -22.92 6.79 -22.04
C LEU A 53 -22.76 7.36 -20.63
N PHE A 54 -21.54 7.38 -20.06
CA PHE A 54 -21.28 7.99 -18.76
C PHE A 54 -21.58 9.49 -18.80
N GLN A 55 -21.04 10.20 -19.80
CA GLN A 55 -21.26 11.64 -19.96
C GLN A 55 -22.74 11.94 -20.24
N GLU A 56 -23.41 11.14 -21.09
CA GLU A 56 -24.84 11.30 -21.35
C GLU A 56 -25.68 11.14 -20.07
N LEU A 57 -25.38 10.11 -19.25
CA LEU A 57 -26.10 9.85 -18.00
C LEU A 57 -25.85 10.93 -16.94
N LYS A 58 -24.66 11.53 -16.92
CA LYS A 58 -24.29 12.58 -15.96
C LYS A 58 -24.83 13.95 -16.37
N ASP A 59 -24.55 14.38 -17.59
CA ASP A 59 -24.75 15.76 -18.02
C ASP A 59 -26.14 15.99 -18.63
N LYS A 60 -26.65 15.03 -19.41
CA LYS A 60 -27.96 15.16 -20.07
C LYS A 60 -29.11 14.69 -19.20
N TYR A 61 -28.98 13.52 -18.56
CA TYR A 61 -30.08 12.95 -17.77
C TYR A 61 -29.95 13.17 -16.27
N HIS A 62 -28.80 13.61 -15.76
CA HIS A 62 -28.52 13.78 -14.33
C HIS A 62 -28.89 12.54 -13.49
N LEU A 63 -28.63 11.35 -14.05
CA LEU A 63 -28.87 10.06 -13.40
C LEU A 63 -27.70 9.61 -12.56
N ILE A 64 -26.50 10.08 -12.87
CA ILE A 64 -25.29 9.73 -12.12
C ILE A 64 -24.51 10.98 -11.72
N GLY A 65 -23.74 10.86 -10.63
CA GLY A 65 -22.87 11.92 -10.15
C GLY A 65 -21.84 11.40 -9.15
N TYR A 66 -21.12 12.30 -8.52
CA TYR A 66 -20.13 11.95 -7.50
C TYR A 66 -20.63 12.32 -6.11
N LYS A 67 -20.39 11.44 -5.15
CA LYS A 67 -20.61 11.69 -3.72
C LYS A 67 -19.31 11.44 -2.98
N ARG A 68 -18.66 12.53 -2.54
CA ARG A 68 -17.40 12.50 -1.80
C ARG A 68 -17.56 11.71 -0.49
N PHE A 69 -16.48 11.07 -0.08
CA PHE A 69 -16.39 10.44 1.23
C PHE A 69 -16.09 11.48 2.31
N ARG A 70 -16.48 11.17 3.55
CA ARG A 70 -16.19 12.01 4.71
C ARG A 70 -14.74 11.82 5.16
N ASP A 71 -14.11 12.89 5.66
CA ASP A 71 -12.72 12.91 6.14
C ASP A 71 -11.68 12.46 5.09
N VAL A 72 -12.03 12.57 3.81
CA VAL A 72 -11.09 12.41 2.69
C VAL A 72 -10.84 13.79 2.11
N SER A 73 -9.58 14.23 2.13
CA SER A 73 -9.17 15.54 1.63
C SER A 73 -7.99 15.39 0.67
N GLU A 74 -7.85 16.37 -0.21
CA GLU A 74 -6.58 16.62 -0.88
C GLU A 74 -5.53 17.03 0.15
N ARG A 75 -4.28 16.65 -0.10
CA ARG A 75 -3.15 17.06 0.74
C ARG A 75 -2.98 18.58 0.70
N PRO A 76 -2.76 19.24 1.86
CA PRO A 76 -2.35 20.64 1.89
C PRO A 76 -1.03 20.85 1.11
N SER A 77 -0.99 21.86 0.25
CA SER A 77 0.14 22.18 -0.62
C SER A 77 1.47 22.43 0.11
N SER A 78 1.43 22.83 1.38
CA SER A 78 2.63 23.05 2.21
C SER A 78 3.40 21.76 2.54
N LEU A 79 2.76 20.59 2.47
CA LEU A 79 3.40 19.28 2.66
C LEU A 79 3.92 18.67 1.35
N ALA A 80 3.39 19.09 0.20
CA ALA A 80 3.95 18.72 -1.11
C ALA A 80 5.40 19.24 -1.28
N LEU A 81 5.71 20.41 -0.71
CA LEU A 81 7.06 20.96 -0.64
C LEU A 81 8.02 20.10 0.20
N LYS A 82 7.53 19.37 1.21
CA LYS A 82 8.35 18.42 1.97
C LYS A 82 8.58 17.12 1.20
N GLU A 83 7.67 16.72 0.31
CA GLU A 83 7.86 15.61 -0.64
C GLU A 83 8.71 16.01 -1.86
N GLU A 84 8.81 17.29 -2.23
CA GLU A 84 9.85 17.76 -3.16
C GLU A 84 11.25 17.75 -2.52
N LEU A 85 11.32 17.80 -1.19
CA LEU A 85 12.52 17.58 -0.38
C LEU A 85 12.72 16.10 0.01
N VAL A 86 11.78 15.21 -0.33
CA VAL A 86 12.00 13.76 -0.38
C VAL A 86 12.52 13.47 -1.78
N PRO A 87 13.66 12.76 -1.94
CA PRO A 87 14.30 12.65 -3.24
C PRO A 87 13.29 12.12 -4.27
N GLN A 88 13.07 12.90 -5.32
CA GLN A 88 12.59 12.33 -6.57
C GLN A 88 13.55 11.20 -6.96
N GLN A 89 12.99 10.18 -7.61
CA GLN A 89 13.70 8.99 -8.08
C GLN A 89 14.93 9.37 -8.94
N ASP A 90 16.04 9.61 -8.28
CA ASP A 90 17.40 9.39 -8.75
C ASP A 90 18.05 8.48 -7.71
N ASP A 91 17.86 7.17 -7.88
CA ASP A 91 18.70 6.15 -7.24
C ASP A 91 20.08 6.15 -7.93
N GLY A 92 20.77 7.29 -7.86
CA GLY A 92 22.21 7.40 -8.06
C GLY A 92 22.85 7.58 -6.70
N ILE A 93 23.97 6.92 -6.46
CA ILE A 93 24.93 7.43 -5.48
C ILE A 93 25.07 8.94 -5.77
N ASP A 94 25.04 9.80 -4.75
CA ASP A 94 25.29 11.23 -4.92
C ASP A 94 26.80 11.42 -5.23
N VAL A 95 27.19 10.95 -6.41
CA VAL A 95 28.53 11.02 -6.97
C VAL A 95 28.88 12.49 -7.20
N GLU A 96 27.87 13.33 -7.46
CA GLU A 96 28.01 14.78 -7.60
C GLU A 96 28.60 15.39 -6.31
N SER A 97 28.01 15.13 -5.14
CA SER A 97 28.54 15.61 -3.85
C SER A 97 29.97 15.11 -3.52
N LEU A 98 30.30 13.88 -3.93
CA LEU A 98 31.64 13.29 -3.75
C LEU A 98 32.69 13.88 -4.70
N LEU A 99 32.28 14.26 -5.92
CA LEU A 99 33.15 14.88 -6.93
C LEU A 99 33.33 16.38 -6.65
N GLU A 100 32.34 17.04 -6.06
CA GLU A 100 32.42 18.43 -5.60
C GLU A 100 33.42 18.63 -4.47
N THR A 101 33.72 17.58 -3.69
CA THR A 101 34.64 17.69 -2.54
C THR A 101 36.12 17.81 -2.95
N SER A 102 36.50 17.49 -4.21
CA SER A 102 37.90 17.65 -4.66
C SER A 102 38.07 17.52 -6.20
N PRO A 103 38.51 18.57 -6.92
CA PRO A 103 38.71 18.54 -8.38
C PRO A 103 39.87 17.61 -8.81
N GLU A 104 40.80 17.31 -7.91
CA GLU A 104 41.93 16.40 -8.13
C GLU A 104 41.47 14.94 -8.36
N VAL A 105 40.40 14.52 -7.68
CA VAL A 105 39.82 13.17 -7.82
C VAL A 105 39.21 12.96 -9.20
N LEU A 106 38.58 14.00 -9.76
CA LEU A 106 38.01 13.98 -11.12
C LEU A 106 39.06 13.74 -12.20
N ALA A 107 40.23 14.38 -12.06
CA ALA A 107 41.34 14.20 -12.99
C ALA A 107 41.88 12.75 -12.95
N ILE A 108 42.01 12.20 -11.74
CA ILE A 108 42.47 10.81 -11.52
C ILE A 108 41.43 9.80 -12.04
N LEU A 109 40.14 10.01 -11.76
CA LEU A 109 39.05 9.14 -12.25
C LEU A 109 38.95 9.15 -13.77
N LYS A 110 39.15 10.30 -14.43
CA LYS A 110 39.23 10.38 -15.90
C LYS A 110 40.43 9.63 -16.46
N LYS A 111 41.62 9.77 -15.84
CA LYS A 111 42.82 9.00 -16.23
C LYS A 111 42.60 7.49 -16.11
N VAL A 112 42.06 7.03 -14.98
CA VAL A 112 41.78 5.61 -14.71
C VAL A 112 40.68 5.09 -15.64
N GLY A 113 39.61 5.86 -15.83
CA GLY A 113 38.50 5.51 -16.72
C GLY A 113 38.90 5.37 -18.18
N ASN A 114 39.81 6.23 -18.67
CA ASN A 114 40.35 6.16 -20.03
C ASN A 114 41.31 4.98 -20.23
N ALA A 115 42.08 4.59 -19.21
CA ALA A 115 43.06 3.51 -19.31
C ALA A 115 42.46 2.09 -19.12
N VAL A 116 41.47 1.95 -18.24
CA VAL A 116 40.86 0.65 -17.88
C VAL A 116 39.54 0.40 -18.62
N GLY A 117 38.87 1.47 -19.06
CA GLY A 117 37.57 1.40 -19.72
C GLY A 117 36.41 1.23 -18.74
N LEU A 118 35.27 1.86 -19.07
CA LEU A 118 34.08 1.95 -18.22
C LEU A 118 33.60 0.60 -17.67
N LYS A 119 33.60 -0.45 -18.50
CA LYS A 119 33.11 -1.80 -18.09
C LYS A 119 33.99 -2.47 -17.03
N GLN A 120 35.31 -2.37 -17.14
CA GLN A 120 36.23 -2.97 -16.16
C GLN A 120 36.28 -2.14 -14.88
N PHE A 121 36.12 -0.82 -14.99
CA PHE A 121 36.02 0.07 -13.84
C PHE A 121 34.72 -0.18 -13.04
N THR A 122 33.59 -0.39 -13.70
CA THR A 122 32.34 -0.77 -13.01
C THR A 122 32.44 -2.14 -12.35
N ASP A 123 33.10 -3.12 -12.99
CA ASP A 123 33.31 -4.42 -12.38
C ASP A 123 34.24 -4.36 -11.16
N PHE A 124 35.26 -3.48 -11.18
CA PHE A 124 36.09 -3.21 -10.01
C PHE A 124 35.28 -2.63 -8.84
N LEU A 125 34.41 -1.65 -9.10
CA LEU A 125 33.62 -0.98 -8.06
C LEU A 125 32.58 -1.90 -7.39
N TYR A 126 31.93 -2.78 -8.15
CA TYR A 126 30.78 -3.55 -7.67
C TYR A 126 31.04 -5.04 -7.47
N LYS A 127 32.00 -5.64 -8.18
CA LYS A 127 32.28 -7.10 -8.15
C LYS A 127 33.60 -7.46 -7.48
N GLY A 128 34.43 -6.47 -7.12
CA GLY A 128 35.64 -6.66 -6.30
C GLY A 128 36.74 -7.51 -6.93
N THR A 129 36.77 -7.63 -8.26
CA THR A 129 37.67 -8.56 -8.98
C THR A 129 39.07 -8.03 -9.25
N LEU A 130 39.33 -6.73 -9.10
CA LEU A 130 40.61 -6.07 -9.42
C LEU A 130 41.26 -5.47 -8.16
N LYS A 131 42.59 -5.60 -8.01
CA LYS A 131 43.32 -5.01 -6.88
C LYS A 131 43.79 -3.59 -7.23
N ILE A 132 43.69 -2.66 -6.27
CA ILE A 132 44.08 -1.24 -6.43
C ILE A 132 45.54 -1.11 -6.92
N SER A 133 46.43 -2.01 -6.52
CA SER A 133 47.83 -2.05 -6.96
C SER A 133 48.00 -2.30 -8.47
N GLN A 134 47.13 -3.13 -9.07
CA GLN A 134 47.17 -3.42 -10.51
C GLN A 134 46.66 -2.25 -11.35
N ILE A 135 45.68 -1.49 -10.82
CA ILE A 135 45.15 -0.28 -11.47
C ILE A 135 46.20 0.84 -11.40
N ALA A 136 46.85 1.02 -10.25
CA ALA A 136 47.93 2.00 -10.07
C ALA A 136 49.10 1.76 -11.04
N GLN A 137 49.52 0.50 -11.18
CA GLN A 137 50.63 0.12 -12.07
C GLN A 137 50.27 0.29 -13.55
N ARG A 138 49.02 -0.02 -13.94
CA ARG A 138 48.55 0.08 -15.32
C ARG A 138 48.27 1.51 -15.77
N CYS A 139 47.95 2.40 -14.83
CA CYS A 139 47.65 3.80 -15.10
C CYS A 139 48.83 4.74 -14.77
N SER A 140 50.00 4.18 -14.41
CA SER A 140 51.22 4.92 -14.03
C SER A 140 50.96 6.05 -13.02
N LEU A 141 50.13 5.80 -12.01
CA LEU A 141 49.75 6.80 -11.01
C LEU A 141 50.89 7.07 -10.02
N SER A 142 51.04 8.32 -9.60
CA SER A 142 52.00 8.68 -8.54
C SER A 142 51.57 8.11 -7.18
N PRO A 143 52.49 7.92 -6.21
CA PRO A 143 52.14 7.43 -4.87
C PRO A 143 51.08 8.30 -4.17
N GLU A 144 51.04 9.60 -4.45
CA GLU A 144 50.05 10.53 -3.93
C GLU A 144 48.69 10.37 -4.61
N GLU A 145 48.66 10.22 -5.95
CA GLU A 145 47.43 9.97 -6.72
C GLU A 145 46.79 8.63 -6.29
N VAL A 146 47.60 7.61 -5.98
CA VAL A 146 47.12 6.32 -5.47
C VAL A 146 46.48 6.46 -4.09
N ARG A 147 47.03 7.31 -3.21
CA ARG A 147 46.45 7.55 -1.88
C ARG A 147 45.09 8.23 -2.00
N ILE A 148 45.00 9.29 -2.81
CA ILE A 148 43.76 10.03 -3.08
C ILE A 148 42.71 9.10 -3.69
N PHE A 149 43.10 8.27 -4.67
CA PHE A 149 42.20 7.30 -5.28
C PHE A 149 41.72 6.24 -4.29
N LYS A 150 42.59 5.72 -3.42
CA LYS A 150 42.23 4.75 -2.39
C LYS A 150 41.26 5.34 -1.36
N ASP A 151 41.49 6.58 -0.94
CA ASP A 151 40.62 7.28 0.01
C ASP A 151 39.23 7.53 -0.59
N PHE A 152 39.17 7.90 -1.87
CA PHE A 152 37.90 8.01 -2.60
C PHE A 152 37.16 6.67 -2.68
N ILE A 153 37.84 5.59 -3.08
CA ILE A 153 37.22 4.26 -3.17
C ILE A 153 36.75 3.78 -1.80
N ASN A 154 37.52 4.00 -0.73
CA ASN A 154 37.11 3.65 0.62
C ASN A 154 35.88 4.46 1.07
N LYS A 155 35.85 5.78 0.85
CA LYS A 155 34.69 6.62 1.15
C LYS A 155 33.45 6.18 0.36
N PHE A 156 33.62 5.90 -0.92
CA PHE A 156 32.57 5.38 -1.80
C PHE A 156 32.05 4.01 -1.32
N GLN A 157 32.93 3.10 -0.94
CA GLN A 157 32.55 1.79 -0.40
C GLN A 157 31.86 1.93 0.96
N ILE A 158 32.33 2.80 1.84
CA ILE A 158 31.70 3.06 3.14
C ILE A 158 30.29 3.64 2.94
N GLN A 159 30.12 4.62 2.06
CA GLN A 159 28.79 5.17 1.74
C GLN A 159 27.89 4.13 1.06
N SER A 160 28.44 3.31 0.16
CA SER A 160 27.71 2.17 -0.43
C SER A 160 27.29 1.14 0.62
N LEU A 161 28.14 0.87 1.62
CA LEU A 161 27.85 -0.01 2.76
C LEU A 161 26.79 0.57 3.72
N PHE A 162 26.72 1.90 3.88
CA PHE A 162 25.67 2.56 4.68
C PHE A 162 24.34 2.70 3.93
N ALA A 163 24.37 2.89 2.62
CA ALA A 163 23.20 2.77 1.75
C ALA A 163 22.67 1.32 1.72
N SER A 164 23.56 0.32 1.84
CA SER A 164 23.17 -1.09 1.90
C SER A 164 22.89 -1.61 3.32
N SER A 165 23.31 -0.96 4.41
CA SER A 165 22.94 -1.37 5.78
C SER A 165 21.64 -0.73 6.28
N SER A 166 21.12 0.28 5.59
CA SER A 166 19.69 0.66 5.63
C SER A 166 18.81 -0.27 4.78
N SER A 167 19.42 -1.28 4.14
CA SER A 167 18.80 -2.17 3.18
C SER A 167 19.22 -3.62 3.38
N PHE A 168 18.54 -4.35 4.28
CA PHE A 168 18.20 -5.74 3.92
C PHE A 168 17.21 -5.69 2.73
N MET A 169 17.71 -5.30 1.55
CA MET A 169 17.01 -5.32 0.28
C MET A 169 17.64 -6.41 -0.58
N ALA A 170 16.86 -7.47 -0.79
CA ALA A 170 16.97 -8.34 -1.95
C ALA A 170 16.55 -7.55 -3.21
N PRO A 171 16.95 -7.99 -4.43
CA PRO A 171 17.02 -7.16 -5.63
C PRO A 171 15.65 -6.68 -6.09
N SER A 172 15.65 -5.50 -6.75
CA SER A 172 14.61 -4.91 -7.59
C SER A 172 13.32 -5.75 -7.74
N THR A 173 12.45 -5.63 -6.75
CA THR A 173 11.04 -5.98 -6.88
C THR A 173 10.26 -4.68 -6.77
N SER A 174 9.65 -4.28 -7.89
CA SER A 174 8.49 -3.38 -7.95
C SER A 174 7.77 -3.31 -6.60
N SER A 175 7.62 -2.10 -6.03
CA SER A 175 7.05 -1.87 -4.69
C SER A 175 6.01 -2.94 -4.36
N ARG A 176 6.30 -3.79 -3.36
CA ARG A 176 5.50 -4.99 -3.04
C ARG A 176 4.05 -4.64 -2.64
N PHE A 177 3.81 -3.36 -2.35
CA PHE A 177 2.53 -2.76 -1.98
C PHE A 177 2.25 -1.49 -2.81
N PHE A 178 0.97 -1.29 -3.13
CA PHE A 178 0.44 -0.06 -3.70
C PHE A 178 0.14 0.92 -2.57
N LYS A 179 0.82 2.07 -2.56
CA LYS A 179 0.58 3.14 -1.59
C LYS A 179 -0.70 3.86 -2.00
N ILE A 180 -1.73 3.82 -1.16
CA ILE A 180 -3.07 4.31 -1.54
C ILE A 180 -3.43 5.66 -0.91
N ALA A 181 -2.90 5.96 0.27
CA ALA A 181 -3.24 7.16 1.03
C ALA A 181 -2.21 7.41 2.14
N SER A 182 -2.17 8.64 2.63
CA SER A 182 -1.58 9.04 3.90
C SER A 182 -2.68 9.32 4.91
N ILE A 183 -2.38 9.09 6.19
CA ILE A 183 -3.17 9.60 7.29
C ILE A 183 -2.48 10.88 7.79
N GLU A 184 -3.20 11.99 7.84
CA GLU A 184 -2.65 13.29 8.23
C GLU A 184 -3.42 13.89 9.40
N LYS A 185 -2.76 14.75 10.17
CA LYS A 185 -3.39 15.50 11.27
C LYS A 185 -3.98 16.78 10.70
N GLY A 186 -5.30 16.88 10.67
CA GLY A 186 -6.03 18.11 10.37
C GLY A 186 -6.47 18.84 11.64
N GLU A 187 -7.10 20.00 11.47
CA GLU A 187 -7.55 20.86 12.58
C GLU A 187 -8.56 20.17 13.52
N ASN A 188 -9.44 19.33 12.96
CA ASN A 188 -10.51 18.64 13.70
C ASN A 188 -10.27 17.13 13.86
N GLY A 189 -9.03 16.66 13.67
CA GLY A 189 -8.65 15.27 13.85
C GLY A 189 -7.93 14.67 12.64
N LEU A 190 -7.92 13.34 12.56
CA LEU A 190 -7.19 12.64 11.49
C LEU A 190 -7.99 12.68 10.18
N LEU A 191 -7.27 12.90 9.07
CA LEU A 191 -7.79 12.90 7.70
C LEU A 191 -7.14 11.78 6.88
N ILE A 192 -7.87 11.28 5.89
CA ILE A 192 -7.36 10.36 4.88
C ILE A 192 -7.01 11.19 3.65
N CYS A 193 -5.73 11.27 3.32
CA CYS A 193 -5.23 12.05 2.20
C CYS A 193 -4.67 11.11 1.13
N PRO A 194 -5.42 10.83 0.04
CA PRO A 194 -4.91 10.04 -1.07
C PRO A 194 -3.63 10.67 -1.66
N LEU A 195 -2.70 9.82 -2.10
CA LEU A 195 -1.41 10.27 -2.64
C LEU A 195 -1.57 11.00 -3.97
N ASP A 196 -2.42 10.46 -4.84
CA ASP A 196 -2.73 11.07 -6.13
C ASP A 196 -3.89 12.05 -6.02
N LYS A 197 -3.71 13.26 -6.54
CA LYS A 197 -4.77 14.29 -6.62
C LYS A 197 -5.99 13.85 -7.43
N GLU A 198 -5.81 12.92 -8.36
CA GLU A 198 -6.88 12.33 -9.17
C GLU A 198 -7.44 11.02 -8.60
N SER A 199 -7.05 10.66 -7.37
CA SER A 199 -7.45 9.39 -6.77
C SER A 199 -8.96 9.25 -6.72
N TYR A 200 -9.43 8.04 -7.05
CA TYR A 200 -10.84 7.68 -6.96
C TYR A 200 -11.40 7.81 -5.53
N LEU A 201 -10.53 7.80 -4.50
CA LEU A 201 -10.93 8.06 -3.11
C LEU A 201 -11.38 9.52 -2.91
N ILE A 202 -10.79 10.48 -3.61
CA ILE A 202 -11.17 11.91 -3.56
C ILE A 202 -12.51 12.12 -4.27
N LYS A 203 -12.67 11.52 -5.47
CA LYS A 203 -13.93 11.54 -6.22
C LYS A 203 -15.09 10.91 -5.41
N GLY A 204 -14.77 9.89 -4.61
CA GLY A 204 -15.71 9.23 -3.73
C GLY A 204 -16.45 8.07 -4.40
N ARG A 205 -17.75 7.98 -4.17
CA ARG A 205 -18.63 6.99 -4.81
C ARG A 205 -19.50 7.61 -5.88
N TYR A 206 -19.85 6.83 -6.89
CA TYR A 206 -20.87 7.22 -7.85
C TYR A 206 -22.25 7.20 -7.16
N PHE A 207 -22.97 8.31 -7.28
CA PHE A 207 -24.39 8.38 -6.97
C PHE A 207 -25.17 7.93 -8.21
N ILE A 208 -26.23 7.14 -8.00
CA ILE A 208 -27.14 6.68 -9.06
C ILE A 208 -28.57 7.01 -8.61
N ASN A 209 -29.29 7.77 -9.42
CA ASN A 209 -30.66 8.20 -9.16
C ASN A 209 -31.66 7.24 -9.82
N TYR A 210 -31.95 6.13 -9.16
CA TYR A 210 -32.92 5.14 -9.65
C TYR A 210 -34.32 5.73 -9.81
N SER A 211 -34.76 6.60 -8.88
CA SER A 211 -36.09 7.22 -8.95
C SER A 211 -36.27 8.10 -10.18
N ARG A 212 -35.24 8.86 -10.56
CA ARG A 212 -35.26 9.66 -11.81
C ARG A 212 -35.19 8.76 -13.04
N PHE A 213 -34.45 7.65 -12.97
CA PHE A 213 -34.38 6.69 -14.06
C PHE A 213 -35.75 6.04 -14.33
N GLU A 214 -36.47 5.62 -13.28
CA GLU A 214 -37.82 5.07 -13.37
C GLU A 214 -38.82 6.07 -14.00
N LYS A 215 -38.75 7.36 -13.60
CA LYS A 215 -39.57 8.41 -14.22
C LYS A 215 -39.30 8.57 -15.73
N LEU A 216 -38.04 8.59 -16.14
CA LEU A 216 -37.67 8.70 -17.57
C LEU A 216 -38.12 7.48 -18.39
N ILE A 217 -38.17 6.29 -17.77
CA ILE A 217 -38.74 5.09 -18.39
C ILE A 217 -40.25 5.24 -18.56
N ALA A 218 -40.96 5.70 -17.52
CA ALA A 218 -42.41 5.94 -17.57
C ALA A 218 -42.79 6.99 -18.64
N GLU A 219 -41.96 8.03 -18.80
CA GLU A 219 -42.07 9.05 -19.86
C GLU A 219 -41.71 8.53 -21.27
N ARG A 220 -41.37 7.24 -21.44
CA ARG A 220 -40.94 6.60 -22.69
C ARG A 220 -39.78 7.32 -23.39
N LYS A 221 -38.90 7.99 -22.63
CA LYS A 221 -37.73 8.69 -23.16
C LYS A 221 -36.59 7.75 -23.59
N PHE A 222 -36.70 6.46 -23.25
CA PHE A 222 -35.73 5.44 -23.60
C PHE A 222 -36.37 4.29 -24.34
N THR A 223 -35.66 3.79 -25.35
CA THR A 223 -35.97 2.49 -25.97
C THR A 223 -35.59 1.37 -25.03
N GLU A 224 -36.20 0.19 -25.18
CA GLU A 224 -35.90 -0.99 -24.36
C GLU A 224 -34.41 -1.36 -24.39
N ASP A 225 -33.79 -1.31 -25.57
CA ASP A 225 -32.34 -1.50 -25.72
C ASP A 225 -31.51 -0.50 -24.91
N LYS A 226 -31.94 0.77 -24.87
CA LYS A 226 -31.24 1.80 -24.11
C LYS A 226 -31.41 1.57 -22.61
N ILE A 227 -32.60 1.16 -22.14
CA ILE A 227 -32.85 0.79 -20.74
C ILE A 227 -31.94 -0.36 -20.31
N ASN A 228 -31.82 -1.40 -21.13
CA ASN A 228 -30.96 -2.54 -20.87
C ASN A 228 -29.48 -2.14 -20.79
N LYS A 229 -29.02 -1.28 -21.70
CA LYS A 229 -27.65 -0.72 -21.67
C LYS A 229 -27.39 0.09 -20.40
N ILE A 230 -28.31 0.98 -20.01
CA ILE A 230 -28.17 1.81 -18.81
C ILE A 230 -28.17 0.93 -17.55
N SER A 231 -29.08 -0.05 -17.47
CA SER A 231 -29.15 -0.98 -16.33
C SER A 231 -27.87 -1.81 -16.19
N ALA A 232 -27.30 -2.27 -17.30
CA ALA A 232 -26.00 -2.94 -17.29
C ALA A 232 -24.87 -1.98 -16.86
N PHE A 233 -24.95 -0.71 -17.25
CA PHE A 233 -23.99 0.31 -16.85
C PHE A 233 -24.05 0.62 -15.34
N PHE A 234 -25.25 0.75 -14.77
CA PHE A 234 -25.45 0.92 -13.33
C PHE A 234 -24.86 -0.24 -12.53
N LYS A 235 -25.05 -1.49 -12.98
CA LYS A 235 -24.42 -2.66 -12.35
C LYS A 235 -22.88 -2.56 -12.31
N LYS A 236 -22.24 -1.96 -13.33
CA LYS A 236 -20.79 -1.70 -13.33
C LYS A 236 -20.41 -0.64 -12.30
N LEU A 237 -21.14 0.47 -12.25
CA LEU A 237 -20.92 1.54 -11.27
C LEU A 237 -21.11 1.03 -9.83
N ASP A 238 -22.11 0.19 -9.59
CA ASP A 238 -22.33 -0.46 -8.29
C ASP A 238 -21.15 -1.35 -7.88
N LEU A 239 -20.58 -2.09 -8.82
CA LEU A 239 -19.42 -2.93 -8.57
C LEU A 239 -18.19 -2.10 -8.18
N ILE A 240 -17.95 -1.00 -8.89
CA ILE A 240 -16.94 -0.01 -8.54
C ILE A 240 -17.19 0.56 -7.15
N ASN A 241 -18.41 1.04 -6.88
CA ASN A 241 -18.82 1.59 -5.61
C ASN A 241 -18.58 0.63 -4.46
N ARG A 242 -18.87 -0.66 -4.62
CA ARG A 242 -18.63 -1.68 -3.59
C ARG A 242 -17.15 -1.81 -3.25
N ARG A 243 -16.27 -1.84 -4.26
CA ARG A 243 -14.81 -1.90 -4.04
C ARG A 243 -14.30 -0.64 -3.34
N THR A 244 -14.65 0.53 -3.88
CA THR A 244 -14.19 1.81 -3.35
C THR A 244 -14.71 2.05 -1.92
N THR A 245 -15.99 1.78 -1.68
CA THR A 245 -16.62 1.93 -0.36
C THR A 245 -16.02 0.97 0.65
N ALA A 246 -15.75 -0.30 0.27
CA ALA A 246 -15.11 -1.25 1.17
C ALA A 246 -13.71 -0.79 1.59
N LEU A 247 -12.91 -0.28 0.66
CA LEU A 247 -11.58 0.26 0.99
C LEU A 247 -11.68 1.49 1.88
N TYR A 248 -12.55 2.45 1.53
CA TYR A 248 -12.79 3.64 2.32
C TYR A 248 -13.25 3.30 3.74
N GLN A 249 -14.24 2.42 3.91
CA GLN A 249 -14.73 2.03 5.23
C GLN A 249 -13.64 1.36 6.07
N VAL A 250 -12.77 0.54 5.45
CA VAL A 250 -11.62 -0.03 6.14
C VAL A 250 -10.66 1.07 6.60
N LEU A 251 -10.30 2.03 5.73
CA LEU A 251 -9.42 3.14 6.10
C LEU A 251 -10.02 4.03 7.18
N TYR A 252 -11.29 4.37 7.06
CA TYR A 252 -12.01 5.20 8.02
C TYR A 252 -12.03 4.54 9.40
N GLN A 253 -12.48 3.29 9.48
CA GLN A 253 -12.51 2.58 10.75
C GLN A 253 -11.10 2.33 11.31
N LEU A 254 -10.12 2.09 10.44
CA LEU A 254 -8.74 1.95 10.86
C LEU A 254 -8.21 3.23 11.50
N LYS A 255 -8.44 4.38 10.86
CA LYS A 255 -8.11 5.72 11.35
C LYS A 255 -8.72 5.97 12.74
N GLU A 256 -10.00 5.67 12.91
CA GLU A 256 -10.71 5.86 14.19
C GLU A 256 -10.19 4.92 15.29
N ILE A 257 -10.05 3.62 15.00
CA ILE A 257 -9.63 2.62 16.00
C ILE A 257 -8.16 2.83 16.40
N GLN A 258 -7.30 3.17 15.45
CA GLN A 258 -5.86 3.34 15.67
C GLN A 258 -5.47 4.80 15.91
N ARG A 259 -6.44 5.65 16.29
CA ARG A 259 -6.23 7.09 16.46
C ARG A 259 -5.01 7.42 17.31
N LYS A 260 -4.91 6.80 18.49
CA LYS A 260 -3.80 7.03 19.42
C LYS A 260 -2.45 6.68 18.80
N PHE A 261 -2.37 5.56 18.08
CA PHE A 261 -1.16 5.16 17.34
C PHE A 261 -0.79 6.19 16.26
N PHE A 262 -1.75 6.66 15.48
CA PHE A 262 -1.47 7.68 14.46
C PHE A 262 -1.07 9.03 15.07
N GLU A 263 -1.58 9.37 16.24
CA GLU A 263 -1.23 10.60 16.96
C GLU A 263 0.18 10.53 17.55
N THR A 264 0.57 9.43 18.20
CA THR A 264 1.83 9.30 18.93
C THR A 264 2.96 8.69 18.09
N GLY A 265 2.64 7.88 17.08
CA GLY A 265 3.60 7.05 16.35
C GLY A 265 4.13 5.86 17.15
N ASN A 266 3.73 5.70 18.42
CA ASN A 266 4.28 4.66 19.29
C ASN A 266 3.61 3.30 18.99
N PRO A 267 4.36 2.24 18.65
CA PRO A 267 3.82 0.89 18.44
C PRO A 267 3.01 0.34 19.63
N GLU A 268 3.33 0.76 20.86
CA GLU A 268 2.60 0.37 22.07
C GLU A 268 1.18 0.95 22.13
N ASP A 269 0.86 1.99 21.36
CA ASP A 269 -0.48 2.58 21.28
C ASP A 269 -1.40 1.93 20.22
N LEU A 270 -0.87 0.98 19.43
CA LEU A 270 -1.63 0.27 18.39
C LEU A 270 -2.76 -0.62 18.95
N VAL A 271 -4.01 -0.21 18.86
CA VAL A 271 -5.14 -1.00 19.35
C VAL A 271 -5.16 -2.39 18.67
N PRO A 272 -5.19 -3.50 19.43
CA PRO A 272 -5.30 -4.83 18.85
C PRO A 272 -6.59 -4.96 18.03
N LEU A 273 -6.46 -5.31 16.75
CA LEU A 273 -7.58 -5.38 15.82
C LEU A 273 -7.44 -6.60 14.92
N THR A 274 -8.53 -7.32 14.73
CA THR A 274 -8.64 -8.42 13.76
C THR A 274 -9.48 -8.00 12.55
N GLN A 275 -9.22 -8.63 11.41
CA GLN A 275 -10.05 -8.39 10.21
C GLN A 275 -11.52 -8.80 10.45
N SER A 276 -11.77 -9.78 11.32
CA SER A 276 -13.12 -10.23 11.66
C SER A 276 -13.89 -9.19 12.45
N GLU A 277 -13.26 -8.56 13.45
CA GLU A 277 -13.87 -7.46 14.20
C GLU A 277 -14.19 -6.27 13.29
N LEU A 278 -13.22 -5.90 12.44
CA LEU A 278 -13.43 -4.81 11.49
C LEU A 278 -14.57 -5.13 10.51
N ALA A 279 -14.60 -6.35 9.98
CA ALA A 279 -15.65 -6.82 9.08
C ALA A 279 -17.04 -6.75 9.74
N ASN A 280 -17.15 -7.15 11.00
CA ASN A 280 -18.40 -7.06 11.77
C ASN A 280 -18.83 -5.61 12.00
N ARG A 281 -17.90 -4.71 12.33
CA ARG A 281 -18.18 -3.28 12.52
C ARG A 281 -18.68 -2.61 11.24
N ILE A 282 -18.13 -3.00 10.09
CA ILE A 282 -18.48 -2.44 8.78
C ILE A 282 -19.75 -3.12 8.20
N GLY A 283 -20.07 -4.34 8.63
CA GLY A 283 -21.19 -5.13 8.09
C GLY A 283 -20.87 -5.83 6.77
N ILE A 284 -19.61 -6.24 6.56
CA ILE A 284 -19.16 -6.94 5.34
C ILE A 284 -18.47 -8.27 5.69
N CYS A 285 -18.32 -9.16 4.70
CA CYS A 285 -17.61 -10.42 4.89
C CYS A 285 -16.11 -10.19 5.16
N VAL A 286 -15.51 -11.01 6.02
CA VAL A 286 -14.06 -10.98 6.32
C VAL A 286 -13.20 -11.14 5.05
N SER A 287 -13.65 -11.96 4.10
CA SER A 287 -12.97 -12.14 2.81
C SER A 287 -12.97 -10.87 1.95
N THR A 288 -13.97 -10.01 2.09
CA THR A 288 -14.01 -8.68 1.43
C THR A 288 -12.95 -7.76 2.02
N VAL A 289 -12.85 -7.67 3.35
CA VAL A 289 -11.79 -6.89 4.04
C VAL A 289 -10.41 -7.39 3.61
N SER A 290 -10.17 -8.70 3.70
CA SER A 290 -8.87 -9.28 3.35
C SER A 290 -8.46 -9.01 1.90
N ARG A 291 -9.40 -9.00 0.95
CA ARG A 291 -9.14 -8.69 -0.46
C ARG A 291 -8.92 -7.19 -0.66
N ALA A 292 -9.77 -6.36 -0.05
CA ALA A 292 -9.69 -4.92 -0.17
C ALA A 292 -8.30 -4.40 0.24
N ILE A 293 -7.72 -4.90 1.34
CA ILE A 293 -6.42 -4.45 1.86
C ILE A 293 -5.20 -5.16 1.26
N ALA A 294 -5.41 -6.17 0.40
CA ALA A 294 -4.30 -6.97 -0.11
C ALA A 294 -3.38 -6.13 -0.99
N LYS A 295 -2.06 -6.26 -0.75
CA LYS A 295 -1.00 -5.52 -1.47
C LYS A 295 -1.19 -4.00 -1.43
N LYS A 296 -1.78 -3.45 -0.36
CA LYS A 296 -1.90 -1.99 -0.16
C LYS A 296 -1.19 -1.54 1.10
N SER A 297 -0.67 -0.32 1.06
CA SER A 297 -0.02 0.37 2.17
C SER A 297 -0.54 1.80 2.31
N ILE A 298 -0.38 2.35 3.51
CA ILE A 298 -0.65 3.76 3.81
C ILE A 298 0.59 4.41 4.41
N LEU A 299 0.72 5.72 4.25
CA LEU A 299 1.65 6.52 5.01
C LEU A 299 1.00 6.92 6.35
N THR A 300 1.78 6.81 7.42
CA THR A 300 1.40 7.32 8.74
C THR A 300 1.67 8.83 8.83
N PRO A 301 1.09 9.55 9.81
CA PRO A 301 1.41 10.97 10.02
C PRO A 301 2.91 11.22 10.28
N GLN A 302 3.66 10.20 10.69
CA GLN A 302 5.10 10.23 10.92
C GLN A 302 5.92 10.03 9.63
N GLY A 303 5.27 9.83 8.48
CA GLY A 303 5.92 9.59 7.20
C GLY A 303 6.31 8.14 6.94
N GLU A 304 6.02 7.21 7.87
CA GLU A 304 6.35 5.80 7.67
C GLU A 304 5.29 5.09 6.81
N GLU A 305 5.75 4.34 5.80
CA GLU A 305 4.90 3.45 5.01
C GLU A 305 4.60 2.16 5.79
N LYS A 306 3.32 1.88 6.01
CA LYS A 306 2.84 0.64 6.64
C LYS A 306 1.87 -0.10 5.73
N PRO A 307 2.10 -1.40 5.44
CA PRO A 307 1.10 -2.24 4.81
C PRO A 307 -0.20 -2.24 5.62
N LEU A 308 -1.38 -2.18 4.99
CA LEU A 308 -2.65 -2.18 5.73
C LEU A 308 -2.80 -3.41 6.65
N LYS A 309 -2.18 -4.55 6.26
CA LYS A 309 -2.15 -5.77 7.08
C LYS A 309 -1.45 -5.60 8.43
N PHE A 310 -0.53 -4.64 8.55
CA PHE A 310 0.21 -4.35 9.79
C PHE A 310 -0.71 -4.08 10.97
N PHE A 311 -1.76 -3.29 10.72
CA PHE A 311 -2.70 -2.86 11.75
C PHE A 311 -3.64 -3.97 12.24
N PHE A 312 -3.66 -5.13 11.57
CA PHE A 312 -4.44 -6.29 11.97
C PHE A 312 -3.59 -7.30 12.76
N SER A 313 -2.78 -6.77 13.70
CA SER A 313 -1.66 -7.50 14.32
C SER A 313 -2.13 -8.70 15.15
N LYS A 314 -1.87 -9.89 14.62
CA LYS A 314 -1.95 -11.16 15.35
C LYS A 314 -1.01 -11.21 16.55
N ARG A 315 0.20 -10.65 16.40
CA ARG A 315 1.23 -10.66 17.45
C ARG A 315 0.79 -9.91 18.70
N ARG A 316 0.05 -8.81 18.54
CA ARG A 316 -0.44 -8.07 19.72
C ARG A 316 -1.53 -8.85 20.47
N VAL A 317 -2.39 -9.54 19.73
CA VAL A 317 -3.37 -10.47 20.32
C VAL A 317 -2.65 -11.62 21.05
N GLU A 318 -1.61 -12.20 20.45
CA GLU A 318 -0.77 -13.22 21.08
C GLU A 318 -0.06 -12.71 22.34
N ASN A 319 0.43 -11.47 22.32
CA ASN A 319 1.07 -10.83 23.48
C ASN A 319 0.07 -10.59 24.60
N LEU A 320 -1.13 -10.10 24.29
CA LEU A 320 -2.18 -9.89 25.30
C LEU A 320 -2.71 -11.21 25.87
N LEU A 321 -2.86 -12.22 25.02
CA LEU A 321 -3.19 -13.57 25.44
C LEU A 321 -2.09 -14.13 26.36
N SER A 322 -0.82 -13.95 25.98
CA SER A 322 0.33 -14.32 26.82
C SER A 322 0.30 -13.60 28.16
N LYS A 323 -0.01 -12.28 28.20
CA LYS A 323 -0.16 -11.52 29.45
C LYS A 323 -1.25 -12.10 30.34
N ILE A 324 -2.42 -12.45 29.78
CA ILE A 324 -3.51 -13.10 30.54
C ILE A 324 -3.05 -14.45 31.09
N LEU A 325 -2.35 -15.27 30.29
CA LEU A 325 -1.89 -16.60 30.68
C LEU A 325 -0.75 -16.55 31.72
N THR A 326 0.14 -15.57 31.64
CA THR A 326 1.16 -15.34 32.67
C THR A 326 0.51 -14.92 33.99
N GLN A 327 -0.50 -14.05 33.93
CA GLN A 327 -1.27 -13.64 35.11
C GLN A 327 -2.04 -14.81 35.72
N GLU A 328 -2.64 -15.67 34.90
CA GLU A 328 -3.31 -16.90 35.34
C GLU A 328 -2.35 -17.78 36.15
N ARG A 329 -1.15 -18.06 35.61
CA ARG A 329 -0.13 -18.86 36.31
C ARG A 329 0.28 -18.23 37.64
N LYS A 330 0.41 -16.91 37.69
CA LYS A 330 0.74 -16.18 38.91
C LYS A 330 -0.38 -16.32 39.96
N TRP A 331 -1.63 -16.12 39.57
CA TRP A 331 -2.78 -16.24 40.46
C TRP A 331 -3.05 -17.66 40.96
N ILE A 332 -2.73 -18.68 40.17
CA ILE A 332 -2.77 -20.08 40.64
C ILE A 332 -1.70 -20.30 41.73
N LYS A 333 -0.47 -19.82 41.51
CA LYS A 333 0.61 -19.92 42.51
C LYS A 333 0.31 -19.16 43.80
N GLU A 334 -0.37 -18.03 43.70
CA GLU A 334 -0.79 -17.20 44.84
C GLU A 334 -2.06 -17.72 45.54
N GLY A 335 -2.66 -18.82 45.07
CA GLY A 335 -3.90 -19.38 45.64
C GLY A 335 -5.18 -18.56 45.36
N ILE A 336 -5.08 -17.50 44.55
CA ILE A 336 -6.20 -16.63 44.16
C ILE A 336 -7.14 -17.35 43.19
N LEU A 337 -6.59 -18.24 42.36
CA LEU A 337 -7.32 -18.97 41.33
C LEU A 337 -7.19 -20.48 41.56
N SER A 338 -8.31 -21.20 41.71
CA SER A 338 -8.30 -22.65 41.95
C SER A 338 -8.11 -23.50 40.69
N LYS A 339 -8.40 -22.95 39.49
CA LYS A 339 -8.31 -23.65 38.21
C LYS A 339 -7.96 -22.68 37.07
N PRO A 340 -7.25 -23.12 36.02
CA PRO A 340 -6.91 -22.28 34.88
C PRO A 340 -8.15 -21.77 34.13
N PHE A 341 -8.03 -20.60 33.51
CA PHE A 341 -9.11 -20.01 32.72
C PHE A 341 -9.41 -20.86 31.49
N SER A 342 -10.71 -21.08 31.26
CA SER A 342 -11.25 -21.61 30.02
C SER A 342 -11.08 -20.63 28.86
N ASP A 343 -11.11 -21.15 27.63
CA ASP A 343 -11.08 -20.32 26.41
C ASP A 343 -12.21 -19.27 26.38
N GLU A 344 -13.33 -19.53 27.06
CA GLU A 344 -14.46 -18.61 27.16
C GLU A 344 -14.21 -17.49 28.18
N GLU A 345 -13.57 -17.78 29.31
CA GLU A 345 -13.16 -16.76 30.29
C GLU A 345 -12.07 -15.85 29.72
N ILE A 346 -11.08 -16.42 29.04
CA ILE A 346 -10.04 -15.66 28.33
C ILE A 346 -10.68 -14.74 27.28
N ARG A 347 -11.65 -15.24 26.50
CA ARG A 347 -12.42 -14.43 25.54
C ARG A 347 -13.09 -13.24 26.21
N LYS A 348 -13.78 -13.46 27.33
CA LYS A 348 -14.46 -12.40 28.09
C LYS A 348 -13.46 -11.40 28.67
N MET A 349 -12.29 -11.85 29.14
CA MET A 349 -11.23 -10.97 29.64
C MET A 349 -10.63 -10.12 28.51
N LEU A 350 -10.38 -10.70 27.34
CA LEU A 350 -9.91 -9.97 26.16
C LEU A 350 -10.90 -8.86 25.77
N LYS A 351 -12.21 -9.16 25.78
CA LYS A 351 -13.25 -8.16 25.53
C LYS A 351 -13.31 -7.10 26.63
N LYS A 352 -13.35 -7.50 27.90
CA LYS A 352 -13.54 -6.59 29.04
C LYS A 352 -12.34 -5.69 29.29
N ARG A 353 -11.11 -6.21 29.20
CA ARG A 353 -9.87 -5.47 29.54
C ARG A 353 -9.26 -4.75 28.36
N TYR A 354 -9.40 -5.29 27.16
CA TYR A 354 -8.70 -4.80 25.97
C TYR A 354 -9.63 -4.44 24.80
N GLY A 355 -10.96 -4.60 24.97
CA GLY A 355 -11.93 -4.31 23.92
C GLY A 355 -11.90 -5.27 22.72
N ILE A 356 -11.20 -6.41 22.84
CA ILE A 356 -11.01 -7.37 21.74
C ILE A 356 -12.15 -8.38 21.73
N GLU A 357 -12.94 -8.38 20.67
CA GLU A 357 -14.07 -9.27 20.48
C GLU A 357 -13.74 -10.35 19.45
N MET A 358 -13.47 -11.55 19.94
CA MET A 358 -13.17 -12.69 19.08
C MET A 358 -13.94 -13.94 19.45
N SER A 359 -14.03 -14.88 18.51
CA SER A 359 -14.69 -16.17 18.76
C SER A 359 -13.90 -17.03 19.73
N ARG A 360 -14.59 -17.90 20.49
CA ARG A 360 -13.94 -18.92 21.33
C ARG A 360 -12.96 -19.80 20.53
N ARG A 361 -13.31 -20.14 19.28
CA ARG A 361 -12.43 -20.90 18.37
C ARG A 361 -11.15 -20.13 18.05
N THR A 362 -11.23 -18.81 17.91
CA THR A 362 -10.08 -17.93 17.67
C THR A 362 -9.16 -17.88 18.89
N VAL A 363 -9.71 -17.74 20.10
CA VAL A 363 -8.93 -17.81 21.36
C VAL A 363 -8.22 -19.16 21.48
N CYS A 364 -8.93 -20.26 21.25
CA CYS A 364 -8.36 -21.61 21.25
C CYS A 364 -7.23 -21.75 20.22
N LYS A 365 -7.39 -21.20 19.02
CA LYS A 365 -6.36 -21.19 17.97
C LYS A 365 -5.09 -20.46 18.43
N TYR A 366 -5.23 -19.26 18.99
CA TYR A 366 -4.08 -18.49 19.50
C TYR A 366 -3.42 -19.17 20.72
N ARG A 367 -4.21 -19.74 21.64
CA ARG A 367 -3.68 -20.51 22.78
C ARG A 367 -2.84 -21.71 22.31
N LYS A 368 -3.33 -22.45 21.31
CA LYS A 368 -2.58 -23.56 20.69
C LYS A 368 -1.30 -23.07 20.01
N MET A 369 -1.33 -21.92 19.32
CA MET A 369 -0.13 -21.31 18.73
C MET A 369 0.94 -20.97 19.78
N LEU A 370 0.50 -20.52 20.97
CA LEU A 370 1.37 -20.29 22.14
C LEU A 370 1.78 -21.59 22.85
N LYS A 371 1.46 -22.77 22.31
CA LYS A 371 1.75 -24.09 22.89
C LYS A 371 1.17 -24.30 24.30
N VAL A 372 0.04 -23.66 24.60
CA VAL A 372 -0.63 -23.78 25.91
C VAL A 372 -1.77 -24.80 25.80
N PRO A 373 -1.82 -25.84 26.65
CA PRO A 373 -2.88 -26.86 26.61
C PRO A 373 -4.26 -26.31 27.02
N SER A 374 -5.33 -27.08 26.81
CA SER A 374 -6.68 -26.66 27.21
C SER A 374 -6.81 -26.49 28.72
N SER A 375 -7.81 -25.76 29.22
CA SER A 375 -8.02 -25.65 30.68
C SER A 375 -8.24 -27.01 31.34
N TYR A 376 -8.93 -27.95 30.67
CA TYR A 376 -9.13 -29.32 31.16
C TYR A 376 -7.83 -30.10 31.33
N GLN A 377 -6.85 -29.87 30.44
CA GLN A 377 -5.54 -30.53 30.49
C GLN A 377 -4.52 -29.79 31.39
N ARG A 378 -4.87 -28.60 31.89
CA ARG A 378 -4.01 -27.75 32.73
C ARG A 378 -4.44 -27.73 34.20
N GLY A 379 -5.68 -28.13 34.47
CA GLY A 379 -6.31 -28.08 35.79
C GLY A 379 -6.14 -29.35 36.57
#